data_AF-A0A815WHG4-F1
#
_entry.id   AF-A0A815WHG4-F1
#
_cell.length_a   1.000
_cell.length_b   1.000
_cell.length_c   1.000
_cell.angle_alpha   90.00
_cell.angle_beta   90.00
_cell.angle_gamma   90.00
#
_symmetry.space_group_name_H-M   'P 1'
#
loop_
_entity.id
_entity.type
_entity.pdbx_description
1 polymer ?
#
loop_
_entity_poly.entity_id
_entity_poly.type
_entity_poly.pdbx_seq_one_letter_code
_entity_poly.pdbx_strand_id
1 'polypeptide(L)'
;MTSVDQDKVAQLYAKLRRESLVTGSVPVTVRQIESIVRIAEAHARMHLRDFVNDDDINVAIQIVLQSFIDAQKYGIMRTMKKVFQRYLTYKKDNNEFLLFLLKQLFHENLAFQRNRYGADRVASAGAPIKISEEDLKSRARQYSVLDLKQFYESPLFRSHGFKYEDKFITQVL
;
A
#
# COMPACT_ATOMS: atom_id res chain seq x y z
N MET A 1 10.93 23.59 -10.64
CA MET A 1 11.48 22.45 -9.88
C MET A 1 12.44 23.01 -8.85
N THR A 2 12.29 22.64 -7.59
CA THR A 2 13.23 23.03 -6.54
C THR A 2 14.46 22.12 -6.58
N SER A 3 15.59 22.53 -5.99
CA SER A 3 16.81 21.71 -5.95
C SER A 3 16.59 20.34 -5.29
N VAL A 4 15.70 20.27 -4.30
CA VAL A 4 15.34 19.06 -3.55
C VAL A 4 14.70 17.99 -4.46
N ASP A 5 13.96 18.42 -5.48
CA ASP A 5 13.27 17.55 -6.43
C ASP A 5 14.25 16.79 -7.33
N GLN A 6 15.36 17.46 -7.70
CA GLN A 6 16.38 16.90 -8.57
C GLN A 6 17.19 15.81 -7.85
N ASP A 7 17.51 16.02 -6.58
CA ASP A 7 18.25 15.06 -5.77
C ASP A 7 17.48 13.74 -5.57
N LYS A 8 16.17 13.81 -5.33
CA LYS A 8 15.32 12.60 -5.21
C LYS A 8 15.33 11.76 -6.48
N VAL A 9 15.19 12.40 -7.64
CA VAL A 9 15.18 11.72 -8.93
C VAL A 9 16.56 11.14 -9.26
N ALA A 10 17.64 11.86 -8.94
CA ALA A 10 19.01 11.38 -9.10
C ALA A 10 19.30 10.14 -8.25
N GLN A 11 18.87 10.14 -6.98
CA GLN A 11 19.01 8.99 -6.09
C GLN A 11 18.21 7.78 -6.58
N LEU A 12 16.99 7.99 -7.08
CA LEU A 12 16.18 6.94 -7.70
C LEU A 12 16.91 6.34 -8.91
N TYR A 13 17.42 7.19 -9.80
CA TYR A 13 18.16 6.75 -10.99
C TYR A 13 19.39 5.91 -10.62
N ALA A 14 20.19 6.36 -9.66
CA ALA A 14 21.36 5.63 -9.21
C ALA A 14 20.99 4.24 -8.66
N LYS A 15 19.91 4.18 -7.86
CA LYS A 15 19.40 2.91 -7.30
C LYS A 15 18.87 1.99 -8.39
N LEU A 16 18.05 2.51 -9.31
CA LEU A 16 17.46 1.74 -10.41
C LEU A 16 18.54 1.19 -11.35
N ARG A 17 19.54 2.02 -11.70
CA ARG A 17 20.67 1.62 -12.53
C ARG A 17 21.49 0.52 -11.88
N ARG A 18 21.77 0.61 -10.57
CA ARG A 18 22.51 -0.42 -9.82
C ARG A 18 21.77 -1.76 -9.86
N GLU A 19 20.48 -1.77 -9.56
CA GLU A 19 19.68 -2.99 -9.55
C GLU A 19 19.53 -3.59 -10.96
N SER A 20 19.39 -2.76 -11.99
CA SER A 20 19.31 -3.24 -13.37
C SER A 20 20.60 -3.94 -13.82
N LEU A 21 21.76 -3.39 -13.44
CA LEU A 21 23.07 -4.00 -13.73
C LEU A 21 23.24 -5.35 -13.01
N VAL A 22 22.87 -5.43 -11.73
CA VAL A 22 22.95 -6.67 -10.94
C VAL A 22 22.07 -7.78 -11.52
N THR A 23 20.89 -7.41 -12.02
CA THR A 23 19.91 -8.36 -12.56
C THR A 23 20.12 -8.72 -14.02
N GLY A 24 21.08 -8.09 -14.71
CA GLY A 24 21.31 -8.27 -16.15
C GLY A 24 20.11 -7.84 -17.00
N SER A 25 19.26 -6.95 -16.47
CA SER A 25 18.11 -6.40 -17.18
C SER A 25 18.52 -5.22 -18.07
N VAL A 26 17.61 -4.79 -18.96
CA VAL A 26 17.85 -3.64 -19.84
C VAL A 26 18.18 -2.41 -18.97
N PRO A 27 19.33 -1.75 -19.20
CA PRO A 27 19.77 -0.66 -18.35
C PRO A 27 18.85 0.55 -18.47
N VAL A 28 18.67 1.22 -17.33
CA VAL A 28 17.87 2.45 -17.22
C VAL A 28 18.57 3.58 -17.96
N THR A 29 17.80 4.30 -18.79
CA THR A 29 18.32 5.39 -19.63
C THR A 29 17.87 6.76 -19.11
N VAL A 30 18.60 7.81 -19.50
CA VAL A 30 18.22 9.21 -19.22
C VAL A 30 16.81 9.55 -19.72
N ARG A 31 16.32 8.87 -20.76
CA ARG A 31 14.94 9.02 -21.27
C ARG A 31 13.89 8.75 -20.20
N GLN A 32 14.12 7.79 -19.31
CA GLN A 32 13.17 7.48 -18.23
C GLN A 32 13.09 8.61 -17.20
N ILE A 33 14.21 9.29 -16.94
CA ILE A 33 14.24 10.48 -16.08
C ILE A 33 13.45 11.62 -16.71
N GLU A 34 13.67 11.88 -18.00
CA GLU A 34 12.89 12.91 -18.72
C GLU A 34 11.39 12.60 -18.72
N SER A 35 11.02 11.31 -18.83
CA SER A 35 9.62 10.88 -18.72
C SER A 35 9.04 11.16 -17.34
N ILE A 36 9.80 10.97 -16.25
CA ILE A 36 9.34 11.33 -14.90
C ILE A 36 9.04 12.83 -14.82
N VAL A 37 9.94 13.68 -15.31
CA VAL A 37 9.75 15.13 -15.29
C VAL A 37 8.50 15.53 -16.09
N ARG A 38 8.35 15.00 -17.32
CA ARG A 38 7.18 15.27 -18.17
C ARG A 38 5.86 14.84 -17.52
N ILE A 39 5.84 13.67 -16.87
CA ILE A 39 4.62 13.18 -16.19
C ILE A 39 4.32 14.03 -14.95
N ALA A 40 5.33 14.45 -14.19
CA ALA A 40 5.13 15.32 -13.02
C ALA A 40 4.53 16.68 -13.42
N GLU A 41 5.04 17.28 -14.51
CA GLU A 41 4.47 18.51 -15.07
C GLU A 41 3.04 18.31 -15.58
N ALA A 42 2.76 17.20 -16.27
CA ALA A 42 1.42 16.86 -16.72
C ALA A 42 0.44 16.70 -15.54
N HIS A 43 0.89 16.06 -14.46
CA HIS A 43 0.08 15.88 -13.24
C HIS A 43 -0.21 17.21 -12.54
N ALA A 44 0.76 18.14 -12.48
CA ALA A 44 0.53 19.49 -11.99
C ALA A 44 -0.50 20.24 -12.85
N ARG A 45 -0.40 20.15 -14.18
CA ARG A 45 -1.37 20.77 -15.11
C ARG A 45 -2.77 20.19 -14.99
N MET A 46 -2.92 18.88 -14.73
CA MET A 46 -4.23 18.26 -14.45
C MET A 46 -4.89 18.85 -13.20
N HIS A 47 -4.09 19.29 -12.23
CA HIS A 47 -4.54 20.00 -11.03
C HIS A 47 -4.62 21.52 -11.21
N LEU A 48 -4.51 22.02 -12.45
CA LEU A 48 -4.48 23.45 -12.78
C LEU A 48 -3.38 24.22 -12.04
N ARG A 49 -2.26 23.56 -11.74
CA ARG A 49 -1.08 24.17 -11.10
C ARG A 49 0.04 24.37 -12.12
N ASP A 50 0.67 25.53 -12.05
CA ASP A 50 1.85 25.86 -12.86
C ASP A 50 3.15 25.32 -12.26
N PHE A 51 3.13 24.98 -10.97
CA PHE A 51 4.29 24.47 -10.24
C PHE A 51 4.09 23.03 -9.81
N VAL A 52 5.15 22.24 -10.03
CA VAL A 52 5.26 20.85 -9.61
C VAL A 52 5.57 20.81 -8.12
N ASN A 53 4.80 20.02 -7.38
CA ASN A 53 5.00 19.72 -5.98
C ASN A 53 5.60 18.31 -5.81
N ASP A 54 6.07 18.02 -4.60
CA ASP A 54 6.59 16.69 -4.23
C ASP A 54 5.64 15.54 -4.56
N ASP A 55 4.32 15.75 -4.40
CA ASP A 55 3.29 14.75 -4.70
C ASP A 55 3.27 14.36 -6.18
N ASP A 56 3.45 15.33 -7.09
CA ASP A 56 3.45 15.10 -8.53
C ASP A 56 4.64 14.25 -8.96
N ILE A 57 5.79 14.49 -8.34
CA ILE A 57 7.02 13.74 -8.58
C ILE A 57 6.88 12.32 -8.06
N ASN A 58 6.31 12.14 -6.87
CA ASN A 58 6.09 10.81 -6.31
C ASN A 58 5.16 9.97 -7.20
N VAL A 59 4.08 10.58 -7.71
CA VAL A 59 3.16 9.93 -8.67
C VAL A 59 3.89 9.59 -9.98
N ALA A 60 4.67 10.52 -10.53
CA ALA A 60 5.41 10.28 -11.76
C ALA A 60 6.46 9.16 -11.62
N ILE A 61 7.18 9.13 -10.50
CA ILE A 61 8.11 8.06 -10.14
C ILE A 61 7.38 6.73 -10.09
N GLN A 62 6.25 6.67 -9.39
CA GLN A 62 5.45 5.45 -9.26
C GLN A 62 5.03 4.90 -10.63
N ILE A 63 4.53 5.75 -11.52
CA ILE A 63 4.06 5.34 -12.86
C ILE A 63 5.22 4.78 -13.69
N VAL A 64 6.33 5.53 -13.79
CA VAL A 64 7.48 5.13 -14.63
C VAL A 64 8.13 3.86 -14.09
N LEU A 65 8.28 3.76 -12.77
CA LEU A 65 8.84 2.60 -12.12
C LEU A 65 7.96 1.37 -12.29
N GLN A 66 6.64 1.50 -12.12
CA GLN A 66 5.69 0.41 -12.32
C GLN A 66 5.77 -0.13 -13.75
N SER A 67 5.73 0.76 -14.75
CA SER A 67 5.86 0.40 -16.17
C SER A 67 7.19 -0.31 -16.46
N PHE A 68 8.30 0.18 -15.90
CA PHE A 68 9.61 -0.43 -16.10
C PHE A 68 9.72 -1.82 -15.48
N ILE A 69 9.21 -1.99 -14.26
CA ILE A 69 9.26 -3.26 -13.53
C ILE A 69 8.39 -4.32 -14.19
N ASP A 70 7.19 -3.96 -14.64
CA ASP A 70 6.26 -4.89 -15.28
C ASP A 70 6.75 -5.36 -16.65
N ALA A 71 7.63 -4.59 -17.32
CA ALA A 71 8.30 -5.00 -18.56
C ALA A 71 9.44 -6.02 -18.35
N GLN A 72 9.84 -6.30 -17.10
CA GLN A 72 10.93 -7.24 -16.81
C GLN A 72 10.47 -8.71 -16.77
N LYS A 73 11.41 -9.63 -16.97
CA LYS A 73 11.17 -11.07 -16.76
C LYS A 73 10.62 -11.32 -15.35
N TYR A 74 9.70 -12.26 -15.22
CA TYR A 74 8.94 -12.52 -13.99
C TYR A 74 9.80 -12.62 -12.70
N GLY A 75 10.93 -13.34 -12.75
CA GLY A 75 11.84 -13.46 -11.62
C GLY A 75 12.46 -12.13 -11.20
N ILE A 76 12.90 -11.33 -12.17
CA ILE A 76 13.47 -10.00 -11.95
C ILE A 76 12.38 -9.03 -11.46
N MET A 77 11.21 -9.05 -12.09
CA MET A 77 10.05 -8.25 -11.69
C MET A 77 9.73 -8.45 -10.20
N ARG A 78 9.66 -9.70 -9.72
CA ARG A 78 9.39 -9.98 -8.30
C ARG A 78 10.44 -9.38 -7.37
N THR A 79 11.72 -9.49 -7.71
CA THR A 79 12.82 -8.91 -6.92
C THR A 79 12.77 -7.39 -6.93
N MET A 80 12.56 -6.78 -8.10
CA MET A 80 12.44 -5.33 -8.26
C MET A 80 11.25 -4.76 -7.49
N LYS A 81 10.08 -5.41 -7.52
CA LYS A 81 8.90 -5.00 -6.74
C LYS A 81 9.20 -4.94 -5.23
N LYS A 82 10.01 -5.88 -4.72
CA LYS A 82 10.45 -5.86 -3.31
C LYS A 82 11.40 -4.71 -3.02
N VAL A 83 12.42 -4.49 -3.85
CA VAL A 83 13.45 -3.44 -3.63
C VAL A 83 12.86 -2.03 -3.72
N PHE A 84 11.91 -1.82 -4.62
CA PHE A 84 11.30 -0.52 -4.88
C PHE A 84 9.90 -0.37 -4.27
N GLN A 85 9.52 -1.26 -3.35
CA GLN A 85 8.18 -1.29 -2.78
C GLN A 85 7.71 0.07 -2.24
N ARG A 86 8.60 0.79 -1.53
CA ARG A 86 8.31 2.11 -0.94
C ARG A 86 7.82 3.13 -1.98
N TYR A 87 8.32 3.06 -3.22
CA TYR A 87 7.92 3.96 -4.31
C TYR A 87 6.61 3.51 -4.98
N LEU A 88 6.28 2.22 -4.92
CA LEU A 88 5.09 1.64 -5.56
C LEU A 88 3.83 1.72 -4.69
N THR A 89 3.99 1.83 -3.36
CA THR A 89 2.89 1.89 -2.39
C THR A 89 2.55 3.32 -1.98
N TYR A 90 3.14 4.34 -2.60
CA TYR A 90 2.90 5.73 -2.26
C TYR A 90 1.43 6.11 -2.46
N LYS A 91 0.80 6.67 -1.41
CA LYS A 91 -0.62 7.11 -1.38
C LYS A 91 -1.64 6.08 -1.91
N LYS A 92 -1.35 4.77 -1.92
CA LYS A 92 -2.39 3.78 -2.18
C LYS A 92 -3.37 3.78 -1.00
N ASP A 93 -4.56 4.34 -1.21
CA ASP A 93 -5.65 4.22 -0.26
C ASP A 93 -6.19 2.79 -0.30
N ASN A 94 -5.64 1.95 0.57
CA ASN A 94 -6.12 0.59 0.76
C ASN A 94 -7.14 0.54 1.90
N ASN A 95 -7.57 1.67 2.48
CA ASN A 95 -8.35 1.67 3.72
C ASN A 95 -9.73 1.05 3.52
N GLU A 96 -10.42 1.35 2.42
CA GLU A 96 -11.70 0.72 2.10
C GLU A 96 -11.58 -0.78 1.88
N PHE A 97 -10.51 -1.19 1.18
CA PHE A 97 -10.21 -2.60 0.94
C PHE A 97 -9.89 -3.35 2.25
N LEU A 98 -9.05 -2.76 3.10
CA LEU A 98 -8.71 -3.31 4.41
C LEU A 98 -9.93 -3.38 5.33
N LEU A 99 -10.83 -2.39 5.26
CA LEU A 99 -12.11 -2.41 5.96
C LEU A 99 -13.01 -3.53 5.48
N PHE A 100 -13.10 -3.74 4.16
CA PHE A 100 -13.85 -4.86 3.58
C PHE A 100 -13.31 -6.21 4.06
N LEU A 101 -11.99 -6.41 4.00
CA LEU A 101 -11.34 -7.63 4.50
C LEU A 101 -11.59 -7.84 6.00
N LEU A 102 -11.52 -6.77 6.79
CA LEU A 102 -11.77 -6.84 8.23
C LEU A 102 -13.21 -7.24 8.52
N LYS A 103 -14.20 -6.62 7.87
CA LYS A 103 -15.62 -6.99 7.99
C LYS A 103 -15.84 -8.45 7.63
N GLN A 104 -15.21 -8.93 6.55
CA GLN A 104 -15.28 -10.34 6.16
C GLN A 104 -14.73 -11.27 7.26
N LEU A 105 -13.57 -10.94 7.84
CA LEU A 105 -13.00 -11.71 8.95
C LEU A 105 -13.91 -11.73 10.20
N PHE A 106 -14.58 -10.63 10.52
CA PHE A 106 -15.56 -10.56 11.61
C PHE A 106 -16.80 -11.42 11.33
N HIS A 107 -17.34 -11.38 10.11
CA HIS A 107 -18.46 -12.25 9.73
C HIS A 107 -18.09 -13.74 9.79
N GLU A 108 -16.91 -14.12 9.33
CA GLU A 108 -16.41 -15.50 9.40
C GLU A 108 -16.24 -15.96 10.87
N ASN A 109 -15.67 -15.11 11.73
CA ASN A 109 -15.54 -15.39 13.16
C ASN A 109 -16.88 -15.52 13.89
N LEU A 110 -17.83 -14.63 13.56
CA LEU A 110 -19.20 -14.68 14.09
C LEU A 110 -19.92 -15.98 13.71
N ALA A 111 -19.84 -16.37 12.44
CA ALA A 111 -20.44 -17.61 11.96
C ALA A 111 -19.84 -18.84 12.66
N PHE A 112 -18.51 -18.85 12.85
CA PHE A 112 -17.82 -19.91 13.56
C PHE A 112 -18.25 -20.02 15.03
N GLN A 113 -18.30 -18.90 15.75
CA GLN A 113 -18.70 -18.88 17.16
C GLN A 113 -20.18 -19.30 17.34
N ARG A 114 -21.07 -18.83 16.46
CA ARG A 114 -22.49 -19.21 16.47
C ARG A 114 -22.70 -20.71 16.25
N ASN A 115 -21.97 -21.30 15.30
CA ASN A 115 -22.08 -22.73 15.01
C ASN A 115 -21.47 -23.62 16.10
N ARG A 116 -20.44 -23.13 16.81
CA ARG A 116 -19.70 -23.92 17.81
C ARG A 116 -20.26 -23.82 19.23
N TYR A 117 -20.83 -22.67 19.62
CA TYR A 117 -21.32 -22.42 20.98
C TYR A 117 -22.84 -22.29 21.10
N GLY A 118 -23.58 -22.34 19.98
CA GLY A 118 -25.02 -22.08 19.95
C GLY A 118 -25.35 -20.60 20.13
N ALA A 119 -26.50 -20.16 19.59
CA ALA A 119 -26.90 -18.75 19.57
C ALA A 119 -27.01 -18.12 20.99
N ASP A 120 -27.31 -18.93 22.01
CA ASP A 120 -27.56 -18.47 23.38
C ASP A 120 -26.31 -18.06 24.18
N ARG A 121 -25.13 -18.62 23.88
CA ARG A 121 -23.89 -18.27 24.62
C ARG A 121 -23.16 -17.06 24.05
N VAL A 122 -23.36 -16.76 22.77
CA VAL A 122 -22.75 -15.59 22.09
C VAL A 122 -23.38 -14.27 22.58
N ALA A 123 -24.67 -14.28 22.94
CA ALA A 123 -25.33 -13.11 23.53
C ALA A 123 -25.05 -12.97 25.05
N SER A 124 -24.81 -14.08 25.75
CA SER A 124 -24.62 -14.11 27.22
C SER A 124 -23.19 -13.75 27.64
N ALA A 125 -22.19 -14.00 26.79
CA ALA A 125 -20.85 -13.49 26.96
C ALA A 125 -20.74 -12.20 26.14
N GLY A 126 -20.98 -11.04 26.76
CA GLY A 126 -20.68 -9.71 26.19
C GLY A 126 -19.19 -9.48 25.91
N ALA A 127 -18.43 -10.53 25.61
CA ALA A 127 -17.04 -10.51 25.26
C ALA A 127 -16.92 -9.96 23.83
N PRO A 128 -16.23 -8.82 23.64
CA PRO A 128 -16.00 -8.29 22.31
C PRO A 128 -15.23 -9.32 21.47
N ILE A 129 -15.66 -9.50 20.22
CA ILE A 129 -15.00 -10.40 19.28
C ILE A 129 -13.60 -9.86 19.03
N LYS A 130 -12.59 -10.69 19.30
CA LYS A 130 -11.18 -10.36 19.11
C LYS A 130 -10.67 -11.03 17.84
N ILE A 131 -10.20 -10.24 16.89
CA ILE A 131 -9.48 -10.72 15.70
C ILE A 131 -8.00 -10.40 15.88
N SER A 132 -7.12 -11.35 15.58
CA SER A 132 -5.67 -11.11 15.63
C SER A 132 -5.24 -10.17 14.51
N GLU A 133 -4.32 -9.25 14.81
CA GLU A 133 -3.65 -8.42 13.78
C GLU A 133 -3.00 -9.31 12.71
N GLU A 134 -2.46 -10.48 13.09
CA GLU A 134 -1.82 -11.40 12.16
C GLU A 134 -2.78 -11.98 11.12
N ASP A 135 -4.06 -12.16 11.48
CA ASP A 135 -5.08 -12.67 10.54
C ASP A 135 -5.37 -11.64 9.46
N LEU A 136 -5.56 -10.37 9.85
CA LEU A 136 -5.76 -9.28 8.90
C LEU A 136 -4.51 -9.08 8.04
N LYS A 137 -3.33 -9.13 8.65
CA LYS A 137 -2.04 -8.93 7.97
C LYS A 137 -1.71 -10.05 6.99
N SER A 138 -1.99 -11.30 7.35
CA SER A 138 -1.77 -12.45 6.46
C SER A 138 -2.68 -12.38 5.24
N ARG A 139 -3.95 -11.96 5.41
CA ARG A 139 -4.90 -11.77 4.30
C ARG A 139 -4.55 -10.55 3.45
N ALA A 140 -4.17 -9.43 4.06
CA ALA A 140 -3.73 -8.22 3.37
C ALA A 140 -2.46 -8.43 2.53
N ARG A 141 -1.52 -9.28 3.01
CA ARG A 141 -0.30 -9.65 2.27
C ARG A 141 -0.58 -10.28 0.91
N GLN A 142 -1.69 -11.03 0.77
CA GLN A 142 -2.07 -11.64 -0.51
C GLN A 142 -2.35 -10.60 -1.59
N TYR A 143 -2.79 -9.42 -1.18
CA TYR A 143 -3.10 -8.28 -2.05
C TYR A 143 -2.00 -7.23 -2.08
N SER A 144 -0.78 -7.60 -1.64
CA SER A 144 0.39 -6.71 -1.59
C SER A 144 0.23 -5.49 -0.66
N VAL A 145 -0.70 -5.54 0.29
CA VAL A 145 -0.85 -4.52 1.33
C VAL A 145 -0.02 -4.96 2.54
N LEU A 146 1.09 -4.27 2.81
CA LEU A 146 2.01 -4.62 3.91
C LEU A 146 1.95 -3.65 5.08
N ASP A 147 1.49 -2.43 4.86
CA ASP A 147 1.36 -1.42 5.90
C ASP A 147 -0.11 -1.25 6.29
N LEU A 148 -0.39 -1.50 7.58
CA LEU A 148 -1.71 -1.40 8.20
C LEU A 148 -1.79 -0.22 9.17
N LYS A 149 -0.67 0.45 9.46
CA LYS A 149 -0.62 1.53 10.46
C LYS A 149 -1.54 2.69 10.07
N GLN A 150 -1.46 3.10 8.80
CA GLN A 150 -2.31 4.15 8.24
C GLN A 150 -3.81 3.79 8.32
N PHE A 151 -4.14 2.49 8.25
CA PHE A 151 -5.51 2.01 8.35
C PHE A 151 -6.03 2.07 9.79
N TYR A 152 -5.26 1.68 10.79
CA TYR A 152 -5.67 1.75 12.20
C TYR A 152 -5.88 3.20 12.69
N GLU A 153 -5.14 4.15 12.12
CA GLU A 153 -5.29 5.57 12.41
C GLU A 153 -6.41 6.23 11.59
N SER A 154 -6.92 5.55 10.55
CA SER A 154 -7.91 6.11 9.63
C SER A 154 -9.25 6.41 10.33
N PRO A 155 -9.95 7.49 9.93
CA PRO A 155 -11.29 7.78 10.42
C PRO A 155 -12.29 6.68 10.04
N LEU A 156 -12.06 5.98 8.92
CA LEU A 156 -12.88 4.86 8.45
C LEU A 156 -12.89 3.68 9.43
N PHE A 157 -11.74 3.38 10.05
CA PHE A 157 -11.63 2.31 11.04
C PHE A 157 -12.41 2.64 12.30
N ARG A 158 -12.27 3.88 12.80
CA ARG A 158 -12.96 4.34 14.02
C ARG A 158 -14.46 4.54 13.82
N SER A 159 -14.88 5.07 12.67
CA SER A 159 -16.31 5.31 12.38
C SER A 159 -17.14 4.03 12.31
N HIS A 160 -16.51 2.90 12.00
CA HIS A 160 -17.14 1.58 11.98
C HIS A 160 -17.10 0.86 13.33
N GLY A 161 -16.68 1.54 14.41
CA GLY A 161 -16.67 0.99 15.77
C GLY A 161 -15.51 0.03 16.04
N PHE A 162 -14.49 -0.03 15.19
CA PHE A 162 -13.31 -0.86 15.45
C PHE A 162 -12.30 -0.17 16.36
N LYS A 163 -11.68 -0.94 17.25
CA LYS A 163 -10.57 -0.54 18.10
C LYS A 163 -9.41 -1.51 17.95
N TYR A 164 -8.19 -0.99 17.97
CA TYR A 164 -6.96 -1.75 17.90
C TYR A 164 -6.21 -1.63 19.23
N GLU A 165 -6.07 -2.74 19.96
CA GLU A 165 -5.40 -2.82 21.27
C GLU A 165 -4.58 -4.11 21.34
N ASP A 166 -3.33 -4.04 21.80
CA ASP A 166 -2.45 -5.20 22.06
C ASP A 166 -2.40 -6.26 20.95
N LYS A 167 -2.33 -5.83 19.67
CA LYS A 167 -2.35 -6.70 18.47
C LYS A 167 -3.67 -7.45 18.23
N PHE A 168 -4.74 -7.00 18.86
CA PHE A 168 -6.09 -7.46 18.60
C PHE A 168 -6.96 -6.32 18.09
N ILE A 169 -7.84 -6.66 17.15
CA ILE A 169 -8.87 -5.78 16.65
C ILE A 169 -10.19 -6.23 17.30
N THR A 170 -10.83 -5.30 17.99
CA THR A 170 -12.16 -5.51 18.59
C THR A 170 -13.18 -4.61 17.90
N GLN A 171 -14.41 -5.08 17.81
CA GLN A 171 -15.53 -4.27 17.38
C GLN A 171 -16.35 -3.92 18.62
N VAL A 172 -16.46 -2.64 18.91
CA VAL A 172 -17.37 -2.12 19.94
C VAL A 172 -18.73 -1.95 19.28
N LEU A 173 -19.72 -2.70 19.76
CA LEU A 173 -21.13 -2.56 19.38
C LEU A 173 -21.75 -1.32 20.02
#